data_AF-A0A7S2KK29-F1
#
_entry.id   AF-A0A7S2KK29-F1
#
_cell.length_a   1.000
_cell.length_b   1.000
_cell.length_c   1.000
_cell.angle_alpha   90.00
_cell.angle_beta   90.00
_cell.angle_gamma   90.00
#
_symmetry.space_group_name_H-M   'P 1'
#
loop_
_entity.id
_entity.type
_entity.pdbx_description
1 polymer ?
#
loop_
_entity_poly.entity_id
_entity_poly.type
_entity_poly.pdbx_seq_one_letter_code
_entity_poly.pdbx_strand_id
1 'polypeptide(L)'
;LCVKSFMTQFMRQFFDNGASCSLSSVALESIVRELLDAGADVSPFFEPLEEYPNDFSALSFLRCSDLHEPGMSMHHVMLNFLLWQRQLEDHDSALANKVGGVLESLAKKSGIKLRFNVRDWIEASLGCRGWVGGVVANQWVDGYPYRIFLDHGTFVAAPVDSDEYIRHPELRFSVGDRVECQKGEEWVPGTVTKQWPDKGIPYEIVLDVHDEGQFCVMPFDWDKFLRAWRE
;
A
#
# COMPACT_ATOMS: atom_id res chain seq x y z
N LEU A 1 -0.69 0.79 -31.08
CA LEU A 1 0.61 0.98 -30.37
C LEU A 1 0.61 0.05 -29.17
N CYS A 2 1.75 -0.57 -28.83
CA CYS A 2 1.87 -1.27 -27.54
C CYS A 2 1.90 -0.21 -26.41
N VAL A 3 1.11 -0.41 -25.35
CA VAL A 3 1.05 0.49 -24.18
C VAL A 3 2.46 0.76 -23.64
N LYS A 4 3.32 -0.27 -23.57
CA LYS A 4 4.73 -0.10 -23.15
C LYS A 4 5.49 0.92 -23.99
N SER A 5 5.43 0.81 -25.32
CA SER A 5 6.12 1.73 -26.24
C SER A 5 5.59 3.15 -26.15
N PHE A 6 4.27 3.30 -25.98
CA PHE A 6 3.64 4.60 -25.79
C PHE A 6 4.09 5.26 -24.47
N MET A 7 4.12 4.51 -23.37
CA MET A 7 4.53 5.05 -22.07
C MET A 7 6.00 5.47 -22.05
N THR A 8 6.89 4.72 -22.70
CA THR A 8 8.30 5.11 -22.85
C THR A 8 8.43 6.44 -23.62
N GLN A 9 7.68 6.62 -24.71
CA GLN A 9 7.68 7.88 -25.47
C GLN A 9 7.10 9.04 -24.66
N PHE A 10 6.01 8.80 -23.93
CA PHE A 10 5.40 9.80 -23.07
C PHE A 10 6.37 10.28 -22.00
N MET A 11 7.06 9.38 -21.29
CA MET A 11 8.01 9.76 -20.25
C MET A 11 9.19 10.56 -20.80
N ARG A 12 9.69 10.16 -21.97
CA ARG A 12 10.72 10.92 -22.67
C ARG A 12 10.26 12.35 -22.94
N GLN A 13 9.05 12.53 -23.49
CA GLN A 13 8.50 13.87 -23.71
C GLN A 13 8.19 14.63 -22.41
N PHE A 14 7.74 13.93 -21.37
CA PHE A 14 7.42 14.53 -20.08
C PHE A 14 8.67 15.13 -19.41
N PHE A 15 9.79 14.41 -19.44
CA PHE A 15 11.05 14.85 -18.85
C PHE A 15 11.87 15.77 -19.76
N ASP A 16 11.89 15.54 -21.07
CA ASP A 16 12.63 16.37 -22.03
C ASP A 16 12.07 17.81 -22.12
N ASN A 17 10.76 17.99 -21.91
CA ASN A 17 10.10 19.30 -22.01
C ASN A 17 10.23 20.17 -20.76
N GLY A 18 11.07 19.79 -19.79
CA GLY A 18 11.53 20.63 -18.69
C GLY A 18 10.44 21.48 -18.05
N ALA A 19 9.62 20.88 -17.18
CA ALA A 19 8.77 21.59 -16.22
C ALA A 19 7.80 22.67 -16.76
N SER A 20 7.45 22.69 -18.06
CA SER A 20 6.21 23.38 -18.49
C SER A 20 4.98 22.52 -18.11
N CYS A 21 4.81 22.31 -16.81
CA CYS A 21 3.97 21.29 -16.15
C CYS A 21 2.47 21.33 -16.47
N SER A 22 1.96 22.42 -17.02
CA SER A 22 0.52 22.57 -17.29
C SER A 22 0.06 21.80 -18.53
N LEU A 23 0.88 21.73 -19.58
CA LEU A 23 0.55 21.04 -20.84
C LEU A 23 0.72 19.52 -20.72
N SER A 24 1.73 19.07 -19.97
CA SER A 24 2.05 17.65 -19.82
C SER A 24 1.04 16.88 -18.98
N SER A 25 0.42 17.54 -17.99
CA SER A 25 -0.57 16.91 -17.09
C SER A 25 -1.96 16.77 -17.70
N VAL A 26 -2.41 17.78 -18.45
CA VAL A 26 -3.67 17.71 -19.21
C VAL A 26 -3.55 16.62 -20.28
N ALA A 27 -2.40 16.55 -20.96
CA ALA A 27 -2.12 15.49 -21.93
C ALA A 27 -2.16 14.12 -21.27
N LEU A 28 -1.44 13.93 -20.16
CA LEU A 28 -1.41 12.66 -19.43
C LEU A 28 -2.80 12.20 -18.99
N GLU A 29 -3.61 13.08 -18.40
CA GLU A 29 -4.98 12.73 -18.01
C GLU A 29 -5.82 12.33 -19.22
N SER A 30 -5.78 13.12 -20.30
CA SER A 30 -6.55 12.83 -21.52
C SER A 30 -6.16 11.47 -22.09
N ILE A 31 -4.86 11.24 -22.22
CA ILE A 31 -4.27 10.00 -22.72
C ILE A 31 -4.69 8.81 -21.86
N VAL A 32 -4.53 8.92 -20.55
CA VAL A 32 -4.86 7.83 -19.63
C VAL A 32 -6.36 7.56 -19.66
N ARG A 33 -7.20 8.61 -19.66
CA ARG A 33 -8.64 8.47 -19.77
C ARG A 33 -9.03 7.78 -21.08
N GLU A 34 -8.45 8.18 -22.21
CA GLU A 34 -8.69 7.55 -23.51
C GLU A 34 -8.25 6.08 -23.55
N LEU A 35 -7.07 5.74 -23.00
CA LEU A 35 -6.62 4.35 -22.87
C LEU A 35 -7.60 3.53 -22.03
N LEU A 36 -8.03 4.10 -20.90
CA LEU A 36 -8.96 3.47 -19.97
C LEU A 36 -10.37 3.32 -20.55
N ASP A 37 -10.82 4.22 -21.41
CA ASP A 37 -12.13 4.18 -22.08
C ASP A 37 -12.12 3.25 -23.29
N ALA A 38 -10.97 3.10 -23.94
CA ALA A 38 -10.73 2.11 -24.99
C ALA A 38 -10.59 0.67 -24.46
N GLY A 39 -10.60 0.46 -23.14
CA GLY A 39 -10.40 -0.84 -22.52
C GLY A 39 -8.97 -1.37 -22.68
N ALA A 40 -7.99 -0.47 -22.83
CA ALA A 40 -6.59 -0.86 -22.93
C ALA A 40 -6.13 -1.54 -21.63
N ASP A 41 -5.28 -2.56 -21.77
CA ASP A 41 -4.60 -3.15 -20.64
C ASP A 41 -3.54 -2.20 -20.10
N VAL A 42 -3.79 -1.69 -18.90
CA VAL A 42 -2.89 -0.78 -18.18
C VAL A 42 -2.04 -1.49 -17.14
N SER A 43 -2.11 -2.82 -17.04
CA SER A 43 -1.24 -3.59 -16.14
C SER A 43 0.27 -3.32 -16.35
N PRO A 44 0.78 -3.05 -17.58
CA PRO A 44 2.19 -2.72 -17.74
C PRO A 44 2.63 -1.52 -16.92
N PHE A 45 1.75 -0.55 -16.66
CA PHE A 45 2.06 0.63 -15.87
C PHE A 45 2.53 0.32 -14.44
N PHE A 46 2.24 -0.89 -13.97
CA PHE A 46 2.55 -1.37 -12.65
C PHE A 46 3.61 -2.48 -12.63
N GLU A 47 4.07 -2.94 -13.79
CA GLU A 47 5.19 -3.87 -13.92
C GLU A 47 6.52 -3.15 -13.66
N PRO A 48 7.53 -3.84 -13.09
CA PRO A 48 8.87 -3.30 -12.91
C PRO A 48 9.46 -2.75 -14.22
N LEU A 49 10.13 -1.60 -14.16
CA LEU A 49 10.69 -0.93 -15.34
C LEU A 49 11.81 -1.77 -16.00
N GLU A 50 12.45 -2.67 -15.26
CA GLU A 50 13.46 -3.60 -15.79
C GLU A 50 12.90 -4.60 -16.81
N GLU A 51 11.60 -4.87 -16.76
CA GLU A 51 10.93 -5.77 -17.70
C GLU A 51 10.66 -5.12 -19.07
N TYR A 52 10.98 -3.84 -19.21
CA TYR A 52 10.85 -3.11 -20.45
C TYR A 52 12.13 -3.23 -21.28
N PRO A 53 12.03 -3.45 -22.60
CA PRO A 53 13.21 -3.63 -23.44
C PRO A 53 14.07 -2.36 -23.47
N ASN A 54 15.17 -2.38 -22.70
CA ASN A 54 16.45 -1.64 -22.74
C ASN A 54 16.52 -0.14 -23.09
N ASP A 55 15.44 0.58 -23.37
CA ASP A 55 15.49 2.00 -23.77
C ASP A 55 15.06 2.98 -22.66
N PHE A 56 15.19 2.56 -21.40
CA PHE A 56 15.11 3.48 -20.25
C PHE A 56 16.43 4.21 -19.97
N SER A 57 17.37 4.19 -20.91
CA SER A 57 18.47 5.16 -20.94
C SER A 57 17.94 6.61 -20.86
N ALA A 58 16.71 6.87 -21.31
CA ALA A 58 16.02 8.14 -21.12
C ALA A 58 15.77 8.51 -19.65
N LEU A 59 15.59 7.53 -18.74
CA LEU A 59 15.50 7.81 -17.29
C LEU A 59 16.85 8.19 -16.69
N SER A 60 17.98 7.95 -17.36
CA SER A 60 19.27 8.49 -16.90
C SER A 60 19.31 10.04 -16.94
N PHE A 61 18.39 10.67 -17.69
CA PHE A 61 18.19 12.13 -17.66
C PHE A 61 17.43 12.61 -16.43
N LEU A 62 16.70 11.73 -15.74
CA LEU A 62 16.32 11.98 -14.36
C LEU A 62 17.61 11.99 -13.54
N ARG A 63 18.29 13.14 -13.51
CA ARG A 63 19.43 13.39 -12.62
C ARG A 63 19.06 13.31 -11.13
N CYS A 64 17.83 12.91 -10.84
CA CYS A 64 17.33 12.61 -9.52
C CYS A 64 17.40 11.08 -9.37
N SER A 65 18.59 10.59 -9.01
CA SER A 65 18.79 9.21 -8.52
C SER A 65 17.79 8.84 -7.43
N ASP A 66 17.22 9.84 -6.77
CA ASP A 66 16.31 9.71 -5.63
C ASP A 66 14.87 9.38 -6.04
N LEU A 67 14.52 9.43 -7.34
CA LEU A 67 13.15 9.14 -7.82
C LEU A 67 12.95 7.71 -8.30
N HIS A 68 14.02 6.95 -8.50
CA HIS A 68 13.98 5.62 -9.10
C HIS A 68 14.90 4.64 -8.37
N GLU A 69 14.34 3.51 -7.97
CA GLU A 69 15.07 2.36 -7.43
C GLU A 69 14.79 1.10 -8.25
N PRO A 70 15.72 0.13 -8.28
CA PRO A 70 15.48 -1.13 -8.97
C PRO A 70 14.20 -1.82 -8.49
N GLY A 71 13.39 -2.30 -9.43
CA GLY A 71 12.09 -2.93 -9.19
C GLY A 71 10.90 -1.96 -9.21
N MET A 72 11.15 -0.65 -9.30
CA MET A 72 10.07 0.33 -9.40
C MET A 72 9.34 0.21 -10.74
N SER A 73 8.03 0.38 -10.70
CA SER A 73 7.20 0.48 -11.90
C SER A 73 7.01 1.93 -12.35
N MET A 74 6.40 2.11 -13.52
CA MET A 74 6.07 3.45 -14.01
C MET A 74 5.20 4.23 -13.03
N HIS A 75 4.22 3.55 -12.42
CA HIS A 75 3.39 4.09 -11.34
C HIS A 75 4.24 4.63 -10.19
N HIS A 76 5.25 3.87 -9.73
CA HIS A 76 6.13 4.28 -8.63
C HIS A 76 6.94 5.52 -8.98
N VAL A 77 7.55 5.57 -10.16
CA VAL A 77 8.34 6.73 -10.60
C VAL A 77 7.46 7.98 -10.68
N MET A 78 6.25 7.85 -11.23
CA MET A 78 5.32 8.97 -11.31
C MET A 78 4.85 9.42 -9.93
N LEU A 79 4.56 8.49 -9.02
CA LEU A 79 4.19 8.82 -7.65
C LEU A 79 5.34 9.53 -6.90
N ASN A 80 6.57 9.01 -7.00
CA ASN A 80 7.75 9.63 -6.41
C ASN A 80 7.99 11.03 -6.97
N PHE A 81 7.82 11.21 -8.28
CA PHE A 81 7.91 12.53 -8.91
C PHE A 81 6.88 13.51 -8.34
N LEU A 82 5.62 13.08 -8.15
CA LEU A 82 4.58 13.91 -7.54
C LEU A 82 4.88 14.25 -6.08
N LEU A 83 5.40 13.28 -5.32
CA LEU A 83 5.84 13.47 -3.94
C LEU A 83 6.95 14.51 -3.86
N TRP A 84 7.95 14.40 -4.72
CA TRP A 84 9.06 15.33 -4.82
C TRP A 84 8.60 16.73 -5.23
N GLN A 85 7.72 16.86 -6.23
CA GLN A 85 7.14 18.15 -6.60
C GLN A 85 6.42 18.81 -5.42
N ARG A 86 5.63 18.03 -4.66
CA ARG A 86 4.90 18.50 -3.49
C ARG A 86 5.83 19.00 -2.37
N GLN A 87 7.05 18.47 -2.29
CA GLN A 87 8.06 18.92 -1.32
C GLN A 87 8.77 20.20 -1.75
N LEU A 88 8.89 20.45 -3.06
CA LEU A 88 9.59 21.62 -3.60
C LEU A 88 8.73 22.87 -3.72
N GLU A 89 7.44 22.73 -3.97
CA GLU A 89 6.54 23.85 -4.22
C GLU A 89 5.51 23.99 -3.09
N ASP A 90 5.59 25.10 -2.34
CA ASP A 90 4.64 25.46 -1.27
C ASP A 90 3.22 25.78 -1.83
N HIS A 91 3.09 25.91 -3.15
CA HIS A 91 1.85 26.34 -3.82
C HIS A 91 1.74 25.84 -5.27
N ASP A 92 1.36 24.58 -5.50
CA ASP A 92 0.31 24.23 -6.48
C ASP A 92 -0.18 22.78 -6.30
N SER A 93 -1.17 22.59 -5.42
CA SER A 93 -1.76 21.27 -5.15
C SER A 93 -2.63 20.75 -6.29
N ALA A 94 -3.01 21.60 -7.26
CA ALA A 94 -3.97 21.22 -8.29
C ALA A 94 -3.41 20.15 -9.23
N LEU A 95 -2.15 20.27 -9.63
CA LEU A 95 -1.49 19.30 -10.49
C LEU A 95 -1.33 17.95 -9.79
N ALA A 96 -0.78 17.95 -8.57
CA ALA A 96 -0.58 16.74 -7.79
C ALA A 96 -1.90 15.98 -7.55
N ASN A 97 -2.97 16.71 -7.22
CA ASN A 97 -4.29 16.12 -7.04
C ASN A 97 -4.85 15.54 -8.35
N LYS A 98 -4.64 16.23 -9.48
CA LYS A 98 -5.12 15.81 -10.80
C LYS A 98 -4.41 14.54 -11.27
N VAL A 99 -3.07 14.50 -11.20
CA VAL A 99 -2.31 13.30 -11.56
C VAL A 99 -2.57 12.17 -10.55
N GLY A 100 -2.70 12.47 -9.26
CA GLY A 100 -3.09 11.50 -8.24
C GLY A 100 -4.43 10.82 -8.55
N GLY A 101 -5.44 11.58 -8.97
CA GLY A 101 -6.73 11.04 -9.40
C GLY A 101 -6.66 10.18 -10.66
N VAL A 102 -5.74 10.49 -11.58
CA VAL A 102 -5.48 9.67 -12.78
C VAL A 102 -4.82 8.34 -12.39
N LEU A 103 -3.81 8.37 -11.53
CA LEU A 103 -3.13 7.17 -11.03
C LEU A 103 -4.10 6.28 -10.22
N GLU A 104 -4.95 6.88 -9.39
CA GLU A 104 -6.03 6.19 -8.68
C GLU A 104 -7.00 5.50 -9.65
N SER A 105 -7.40 6.19 -10.73
CA SER A 105 -8.29 5.62 -11.75
C SER A 105 -7.64 4.46 -12.50
N LEU A 106 -6.34 4.58 -12.82
CA LEU A 106 -5.55 3.51 -13.42
C LEU A 106 -5.48 2.30 -12.49
N ALA A 107 -5.16 2.51 -11.22
CA ALA A 107 -5.00 1.44 -10.25
C ALA A 107 -6.31 0.68 -9.98
N LYS A 108 -7.44 1.39 -9.95
CA LYS A 108 -8.76 0.76 -9.84
C LYS A 108 -9.11 -0.07 -11.09
N LYS A 109 -8.79 0.43 -12.28
CA LYS A 109 -9.10 -0.26 -13.55
C LYS A 109 -8.12 -1.38 -13.89
N SER A 110 -6.87 -1.32 -13.43
CA SER A 110 -5.87 -2.37 -13.65
C SER A 110 -6.18 -3.68 -12.91
N GLY A 111 -7.13 -3.65 -11.96
CA GLY A 111 -7.48 -4.83 -11.17
C GLY A 111 -6.36 -5.25 -10.22
N ILE A 112 -5.44 -4.35 -9.88
CA ILE A 112 -4.37 -4.64 -8.92
C ILE A 112 -4.99 -4.98 -7.59
N LYS A 113 -4.75 -6.23 -7.21
CA LYS A 113 -5.15 -6.75 -5.91
C LYS A 113 -4.12 -6.31 -4.89
N LEU A 114 -4.50 -5.31 -4.08
CA LEU A 114 -3.77 -4.91 -2.89
C LEU A 114 -3.70 -6.06 -1.87
N ARG A 115 -2.56 -6.18 -1.17
CA ARG A 115 -2.32 -7.23 -0.16
C ARG A 115 -3.27 -7.10 1.03
N PHE A 116 -3.52 -5.88 1.49
CA PHE A 116 -4.38 -5.58 2.63
C PHE A 116 -5.72 -5.04 2.18
N ASN A 117 -6.75 -5.23 2.99
CA ASN A 117 -8.13 -4.79 2.78
C ASN A 117 -8.47 -3.66 3.74
N VAL A 118 -9.51 -2.90 3.41
CA VAL A 118 -10.08 -1.93 4.38
C VAL A 118 -10.49 -2.67 5.64
N ARG A 119 -10.08 -2.14 6.80
CA ARG A 119 -10.18 -2.70 8.16
C ARG A 119 -9.11 -3.71 8.56
N ASP A 120 -8.18 -4.08 7.69
CA ASP A 120 -7.04 -4.90 8.11
C ASP A 120 -6.15 -4.10 9.06
N TRP A 121 -5.73 -4.74 10.16
CA TRP A 121 -4.76 -4.20 11.10
C TRP A 121 -3.33 -4.47 10.58
N ILE A 122 -2.55 -3.41 10.47
CA ILE A 122 -1.25 -3.37 9.81
C ILE A 122 -0.28 -2.49 10.60
N GLU A 123 1.01 -2.53 10.25
CA GLU A 123 1.98 -1.53 10.64
C GLU A 123 2.37 -0.68 9.42
N ALA A 124 2.46 0.62 9.62
CA ALA A 124 2.98 1.57 8.65
C ALA A 124 4.39 2.02 9.05
N SER A 125 5.31 2.07 8.08
CA SER A 125 6.63 2.65 8.28
C SER A 125 6.54 4.18 8.27
N LEU A 126 7.02 4.82 9.34
CA LEU A 126 7.12 6.27 9.47
C LEU A 126 8.57 6.76 9.34
N GLY A 127 9.40 6.01 8.59
CA GLY A 127 10.82 6.29 8.41
C GLY A 127 11.58 6.23 9.72
N CYS A 128 12.23 7.33 10.12
CA CYS A 128 13.02 7.40 11.36
C CYS A 128 12.23 7.21 12.65
N ARG A 129 10.89 7.27 12.60
CA ARG A 129 10.01 7.03 13.75
C ARG A 129 9.66 5.55 13.94
N GLY A 130 10.12 4.68 13.05
CA GLY A 130 9.86 3.24 13.11
C GLY A 130 8.48 2.86 12.60
N TRP A 131 8.05 1.66 12.99
CA TRP A 131 6.77 1.06 12.62
C TRP A 131 5.68 1.44 13.62
N VAL A 132 4.52 1.82 13.11
CA VAL A 132 3.36 2.16 13.95
C VAL A 132 2.13 1.42 13.49
N GLY A 133 1.46 0.77 14.45
CA GLY A 133 0.19 0.07 14.25
C GLY A 133 -0.94 1.00 13.82
N GLY A 134 -1.83 0.47 12.97
CA GLY A 134 -3.02 1.15 12.53
C GLY A 134 -3.95 0.26 11.72
N VAL A 135 -5.06 0.84 11.27
CA VAL A 135 -6.07 0.15 10.48
C VAL A 135 -6.15 0.78 9.09
N VAL A 136 -6.20 -0.06 8.04
CA VAL A 136 -6.45 0.43 6.68
C VAL A 136 -7.85 1.06 6.62
N ALA A 137 -7.90 2.39 6.50
CA ALA A 137 -9.14 3.14 6.46
C ALA A 137 -9.71 3.21 5.04
N ASN A 138 -8.84 3.41 4.05
CA ASN A 138 -9.21 3.45 2.63
C ASN A 138 -8.09 2.87 1.76
N GLN A 139 -8.46 2.49 0.53
CA GLN A 139 -7.52 2.09 -0.51
C GLN A 139 -7.60 3.08 -1.68
N TRP A 140 -6.49 3.27 -2.37
CA TRP A 140 -6.39 4.12 -3.56
C TRP A 140 -6.97 5.52 -3.30
N VAL A 141 -6.45 6.23 -2.30
CA VAL A 141 -6.85 7.62 -1.99
C VAL A 141 -5.67 8.53 -2.28
N ASP A 142 -5.90 9.62 -3.03
CA ASP A 142 -4.88 10.60 -3.41
C ASP A 142 -3.66 9.98 -4.13
N GLY A 143 -3.89 8.89 -4.88
CA GLY A 143 -2.83 8.13 -5.57
C GLY A 143 -2.04 7.15 -4.69
N TYR A 144 -2.38 7.01 -3.41
CA TYR A 144 -1.72 6.07 -2.50
C TYR A 144 -2.49 4.74 -2.40
N PRO A 145 -1.80 3.59 -2.43
CA PRO A 145 -2.41 2.27 -2.20
C PRO A 145 -3.26 2.21 -0.94
N TYR A 146 -2.78 2.78 0.17
CA TYR A 146 -3.46 2.71 1.46
C TYR A 146 -3.45 4.04 2.19
N ARG A 147 -4.61 4.38 2.76
CA ARG A 147 -4.73 5.40 3.81
C ARG A 147 -4.99 4.69 5.13
N ILE A 148 -4.14 4.95 6.12
CA ILE A 148 -4.04 4.18 7.35
C ILE A 148 -4.40 5.11 8.52
N PHE A 149 -5.32 4.68 9.38
CA PHE A 149 -5.62 5.35 10.64
C PHE A 149 -4.76 4.73 11.75
N LEU A 150 -3.75 5.47 12.21
CA LEU A 150 -2.80 5.01 13.21
C LEU A 150 -3.45 4.97 14.60
N ASP A 151 -2.95 4.09 15.46
CA ASP A 151 -3.48 3.88 16.82
C ASP A 151 -3.45 5.15 17.70
N HIS A 152 -2.60 6.12 17.37
CA HIS A 152 -2.53 7.42 18.04
C HIS A 152 -3.44 8.51 17.43
N GLY A 153 -4.36 8.13 16.55
CA GLY A 153 -5.46 8.99 16.08
C GLY A 153 -5.16 9.87 14.87
N THR A 154 -4.06 9.64 14.16
CA THR A 154 -3.70 10.38 12.94
C THR A 154 -3.79 9.49 11.69
N PHE A 155 -3.91 10.10 10.52
CA PHE A 155 -3.84 9.39 9.25
C PHE A 155 -2.46 9.49 8.62
N VAL A 156 -2.01 8.41 7.99
CA VAL A 156 -0.85 8.37 7.09
C VAL A 156 -1.21 7.65 5.79
N ALA A 157 -0.35 7.76 4.78
CA ALA A 157 -0.49 7.06 3.53
C ALA A 157 0.75 6.21 3.27
N ALA A 158 0.57 4.96 2.83
CA ALA A 158 1.67 4.15 2.35
C ALA A 158 1.91 4.49 0.86
N PRO A 159 3.12 4.93 0.47
CA PRO A 159 3.42 5.25 -0.93
C PRO A 159 3.33 4.00 -1.83
N VAL A 160 3.68 2.84 -1.30
CA VAL A 160 3.77 1.59 -2.05
C VAL A 160 3.15 0.45 -1.26
N ASP A 161 2.54 -0.51 -1.97
CA ASP A 161 2.15 -1.79 -1.39
C ASP A 161 3.34 -2.75 -1.29
N SER A 162 4.31 -2.43 -0.42
CA SER A 162 5.47 -3.27 -0.13
C SER A 162 5.72 -3.37 1.38
N ASP A 163 6.41 -4.43 1.81
CA ASP A 163 6.77 -4.67 3.22
C ASP A 163 7.72 -3.62 3.81
N GLU A 164 8.25 -2.71 2.98
CA GLU A 164 9.05 -1.57 3.41
C GLU A 164 8.18 -0.43 3.99
N TYR A 165 6.96 -0.29 3.47
CA TYR A 165 6.04 0.79 3.87
C TYR A 165 4.85 0.30 4.68
N ILE A 166 4.40 -0.92 4.42
CA ILE A 166 3.21 -1.49 5.04
C ILE A 166 3.33 -3.01 5.16
N ARG A 167 3.08 -3.53 6.37
CA ARG A 167 3.20 -4.96 6.67
C ARG A 167 2.17 -5.40 7.71
N HIS A 168 2.01 -6.70 7.88
CA HIS A 168 1.36 -7.22 9.09
C HIS A 168 2.26 -6.98 10.32
N PRO A 169 1.69 -6.60 11.47
CA PRO A 169 2.43 -6.52 12.72
C PRO A 169 3.02 -7.89 13.08
N GLU A 170 4.18 -7.84 13.75
CA GLU A 170 4.74 -9.03 14.37
C GLU A 170 3.86 -9.43 15.55
N LEU A 171 3.38 -10.68 15.52
CA LEU A 171 2.46 -11.21 16.52
C LEU A 171 3.25 -11.67 17.76
N ARG A 172 2.78 -11.31 18.96
CA ARG A 172 3.43 -11.62 20.25
C ARG A 172 3.46 -13.11 20.59
N PHE A 173 2.49 -13.89 20.10
CA PHE A 173 2.34 -15.30 20.43
C PHE A 173 2.53 -16.17 19.18
N SER A 174 3.32 -17.23 19.29
CA SER A 174 3.51 -18.24 18.25
C SER A 174 2.41 -19.29 18.27
N VAL A 175 2.25 -20.03 17.16
CA VAL A 175 1.39 -21.22 17.14
C VAL A 175 1.90 -22.23 18.18
N GLY A 176 1.00 -22.73 19.02
CA GLY A 176 1.30 -23.61 20.15
C GLY A 176 1.44 -22.87 21.49
N ASP A 177 1.56 -21.54 21.48
CA ASP A 177 1.64 -20.78 22.72
C ASP A 177 0.33 -20.84 23.51
N ARG A 178 0.50 -20.87 24.83
CA ARG A 178 -0.58 -20.90 25.81
C ARG A 178 -0.98 -19.48 26.19
N VAL A 179 -2.27 -19.20 26.06
CA VAL A 179 -2.80 -17.84 26.20
C VAL A 179 -4.13 -17.88 26.96
N GLU A 180 -4.52 -16.73 27.50
CA GLU A 180 -5.87 -16.50 27.99
C GLU A 180 -6.55 -15.46 27.10
N CYS A 181 -7.80 -15.74 26.73
CA CYS A 181 -8.64 -14.90 25.89
C CYS A 181 -9.74 -14.26 26.73
N GLN A 182 -10.00 -12.96 26.55
CA GLN A 182 -11.13 -12.29 27.16
C GLN A 182 -12.44 -12.70 26.44
N LYS A 183 -13.32 -13.46 27.11
CA LYS A 183 -14.62 -13.88 26.60
C LYS A 183 -15.73 -13.38 27.54
N GLY A 184 -16.34 -12.26 27.20
CA GLY A 184 -17.29 -11.59 28.10
C GLY A 184 -16.56 -11.00 29.30
N GLU A 185 -16.90 -11.44 30.52
CA GLU A 185 -16.27 -10.97 31.76
C GLU A 185 -15.14 -11.91 32.24
N GLU A 186 -14.96 -13.06 31.61
CA GLU A 186 -14.01 -14.09 32.04
C GLU A 186 -12.80 -14.19 31.10
N TRP A 187 -11.66 -14.57 31.68
CA TRP A 187 -10.47 -14.99 30.94
C TRP A 187 -10.52 -16.50 30.80
N VAL A 188 -10.48 -16.98 29.55
CA VAL A 188 -10.56 -18.42 29.26
C VAL A 188 -9.22 -18.88 28.68
N PRO A 189 -8.57 -19.90 29.27
CA PRO A 189 -7.31 -20.42 28.75
C PRO A 189 -7.51 -21.14 27.41
N GLY A 190 -6.48 -21.13 26.58
CA GLY A 190 -6.47 -21.79 25.28
C GLY A 190 -5.07 -21.85 24.66
N THR A 191 -5.00 -22.43 23.47
CA THR A 191 -3.77 -22.60 22.67
C THR A 191 -3.93 -21.94 21.32
N VAL A 192 -2.95 -21.12 20.90
CA VAL A 192 -2.92 -20.54 19.56
C VAL A 192 -2.76 -21.65 18.51
N THR A 193 -3.73 -21.80 17.62
CA THR A 193 -3.69 -22.82 16.54
C THR A 193 -3.24 -22.24 15.20
N LYS A 194 -3.53 -20.96 14.94
CA LYS A 194 -3.12 -20.27 13.71
C LYS A 194 -2.83 -18.79 13.97
N GLN A 195 -1.89 -18.26 13.21
CA GLN A 195 -1.67 -16.83 13.03
C GLN A 195 -2.24 -16.41 11.68
N TRP A 196 -2.89 -15.24 11.63
CA TRP A 196 -3.52 -14.71 10.41
C TRP A 196 -4.44 -15.71 9.68
N PRO A 197 -5.35 -16.43 10.39
CA PRO A 197 -6.26 -17.41 9.77
C PRO A 197 -7.17 -16.81 8.69
N ASP A 198 -7.51 -15.53 8.81
CA ASP A 198 -8.29 -14.76 7.84
C ASP A 198 -7.81 -13.29 7.86
N LYS A 199 -8.21 -12.52 6.86
CA LYS A 199 -7.85 -11.11 6.64
C LYS A 199 -8.10 -10.26 7.89
N GLY A 200 -7.02 -9.74 8.45
CA GLY A 200 -7.07 -8.84 9.60
C GLY A 200 -7.37 -9.51 10.95
N ILE A 201 -7.39 -10.85 11.04
CA ILE A 201 -7.56 -11.58 12.30
C ILE A 201 -6.20 -12.10 12.77
N PRO A 202 -5.61 -11.55 13.85
CA PRO A 202 -4.31 -12.02 14.37
C PRO A 202 -4.24 -13.50 14.70
N TYR A 203 -5.20 -14.04 15.45
CA TYR A 203 -5.11 -15.38 16.03
C TYR A 203 -6.40 -16.19 15.90
N GLU A 204 -6.25 -17.48 15.64
CA GLU A 204 -7.23 -18.53 15.95
C GLU A 204 -6.75 -19.28 17.19
N ILE A 205 -7.61 -19.42 18.19
CA ILE A 205 -7.26 -20.03 19.48
C ILE A 205 -8.29 -21.08 19.82
N VAL A 206 -7.85 -22.30 20.12
CA VAL A 206 -8.71 -23.35 20.67
C VAL A 206 -8.75 -23.20 22.18
N LEU A 207 -9.96 -23.10 22.75
CA LEU A 207 -10.17 -22.90 24.18
C LEU A 207 -10.18 -24.26 24.93
N ASP A 208 -9.73 -24.25 26.18
CA ASP A 208 -9.64 -25.47 27.02
C ASP A 208 -10.97 -25.91 27.66
N VAL A 209 -12.05 -25.16 27.42
CA VAL A 209 -13.36 -25.46 28.01
C VAL A 209 -13.86 -26.84 27.57
N HIS A 210 -14.56 -27.53 28.48
CA HIS A 210 -14.96 -28.94 28.36
C HIS A 210 -15.85 -29.30 27.16
N ASP A 211 -16.38 -28.32 26.42
CA ASP A 211 -17.04 -28.58 25.15
C ASP A 211 -15.98 -28.57 24.03
N GLU A 212 -15.53 -29.77 23.66
CA GLU A 212 -14.51 -29.98 22.63
C GLU A 212 -14.79 -29.17 21.35
N GLY A 213 -13.79 -28.41 20.89
CA GLY A 213 -13.81 -27.76 19.58
C GLY A 213 -14.31 -26.31 19.55
N GLN A 214 -14.50 -25.65 20.69
CA GLN A 214 -14.72 -24.20 20.68
C GLN A 214 -13.41 -23.45 20.34
N PHE A 215 -13.46 -22.67 19.26
CA PHE A 215 -12.40 -21.73 18.90
C PHE A 215 -12.84 -20.28 19.14
N CYS A 216 -11.85 -19.42 19.37
CA CYS A 216 -12.00 -17.98 19.47
C CYS A 216 -11.07 -17.32 18.46
N VAL A 217 -11.58 -16.32 17.76
CA VAL A 217 -10.77 -15.46 16.88
C VAL A 217 -10.48 -14.16 17.59
N MET A 218 -9.21 -13.76 17.62
CA MET A 218 -8.82 -12.52 18.28
C MET A 218 -8.87 -11.38 17.26
N PRO A 219 -9.61 -10.30 17.53
CA PRO A 219 -9.68 -9.17 16.61
C PRO A 219 -8.40 -8.31 16.62
N PHE A 220 -7.64 -8.31 17.72
CA PHE A 220 -6.42 -7.53 17.88
C PHE A 220 -5.43 -8.24 18.82
N ASP A 221 -4.14 -8.02 18.61
CA ASP A 221 -3.09 -8.50 19.52
C ASP A 221 -2.84 -7.50 20.66
N TRP A 222 -3.84 -7.34 21.53
CA TRP A 222 -3.76 -6.42 22.68
C TRP A 222 -4.00 -7.16 23.99
N ASP A 223 -3.29 -6.76 25.05
CA ASP A 223 -3.40 -7.35 26.40
C ASP A 223 -4.81 -7.34 27.00
N LYS A 224 -5.71 -6.46 26.51
CA LYS A 224 -7.12 -6.43 26.92
C LYS A 224 -7.98 -7.54 26.31
N PHE A 225 -7.48 -8.22 25.27
CA PHE A 225 -8.17 -9.31 24.58
C PHE A 225 -7.42 -10.63 24.72
N LEU A 226 -6.08 -10.57 24.72
CA LEU A 226 -5.21 -11.73 24.70
C LEU A 226 -3.95 -11.48 25.53
N ARG A 227 -3.64 -12.41 26.44
CA ARG A 227 -2.42 -12.38 27.25
C ARG A 227 -1.79 -13.75 27.39
N ALA A 228 -0.50 -13.79 27.76
CA ALA A 228 0.18 -15.04 28.10
C ALA A 228 -0.51 -15.70 29.29
N TRP A 229 -0.73 -17.02 29.21
CA TRP A 229 -1.24 -17.78 30.34
C TRP A 229 -0.15 -17.93 31.41
N ARG A 230 -0.52 -17.75 32.69
CA ARG A 230 0.37 -17.94 33.84
C ARG A 230 -0.28 -18.99 34.74
N GLU A 231 0.40 -20.12 34.90
CA GLU A 231 0.01 -21.20 35.84
C GLU A 231 0.20 -20.79 37.31
#